data_AF-A0A6M0CB51-F1
#
_entry.id   AF-A0A6M0CB51-F1
#
_cell.length_a   1.000
_cell.length_b   1.000
_cell.length_c   1.000
_cell.angle_alpha   90.00
_cell.angle_beta   90.00
_cell.angle_gamma   90.00
#
_symmetry.space_group_name_H-M   'P 1'
#
loop_
_entity.id
_entity.type
_entity.pdbx_description
1 polymer ?
#
loop_
_entity_poly.entity_id
_entity_poly.type
_entity_poly.pdbx_seq_one_letter_code
_entity_poly.pdbx_strand_id
1 'polypeptide(L)' 'MLMNAGDFLNRLDFREKQLRGENLAGAELKGANLRGSDLKGADLSGAILSYADLIKADLSEANLSEADLSESF' A
#
# COMPACT_ATOMS: atom_id res chain seq x y z
N MET A 1 -9.53 8.51 7.24
CA MET A 1 -9.99 9.38 6.13
C MET A 1 -10.16 8.46 4.94
N LEU A 2 -11.34 8.37 4.32
CA LEU A 2 -11.53 7.52 3.14
C LEU A 2 -10.61 8.00 2.02
N MET A 3 -9.53 7.26 1.74
CA MET A 3 -8.48 7.60 0.78
C MET A 3 -8.94 7.20 -0.64
N ASN A 4 -9.91 7.90 -1.21
CA ASN A 4 -10.48 7.63 -2.54
C ASN A 4 -10.13 8.72 -3.57
N ALA A 5 -8.86 9.07 -3.70
CA ALA A 5 -8.39 9.92 -4.80
C ALA A 5 -7.21 9.22 -5.48
N GLY A 6 -7.50 8.44 -6.53
CA GLY A 6 -6.54 7.58 -7.22
C GLY A 6 -5.24 8.30 -7.63
N ASP A 7 -5.36 9.50 -8.20
CA ASP A 7 -4.20 10.28 -8.60
C ASP A 7 -3.38 10.88 -7.43
N PHE A 8 -3.98 11.02 -6.24
CA PHE A 8 -3.32 11.71 -5.13
C PHE A 8 -2.29 10.83 -4.43
N LEU A 9 -2.45 9.51 -4.47
CA LEU A 9 -1.68 8.57 -3.64
C LEU A 9 -0.42 8.02 -4.32
N ASN A 10 -0.36 8.02 -5.66
CA ASN A 10 0.73 7.45 -6.48
C ASN A 10 2.14 8.02 -6.20
N ARG A 11 2.26 9.19 -5.57
CA ARG A 11 3.57 9.80 -5.25
C ARG A 11 3.74 10.12 -3.78
N LEU A 12 2.87 9.58 -2.93
CA LEU A 12 2.94 9.88 -1.51
C LEU A 12 4.05 9.09 -0.84
N ASP A 13 4.64 9.78 0.13
CA ASP A 13 5.60 9.23 1.06
C ASP A 13 4.83 8.68 2.27
N PHE A 14 4.80 7.36 2.38
CA PHE A 14 4.24 6.59 3.48
C PHE A 14 5.32 5.88 4.30
N ARG A 15 6.59 6.27 4.16
CA ARG A 15 7.69 5.66 4.90
C ARG A 15 7.41 5.60 6.39
N GLU A 16 7.64 4.42 6.97
CA GLU A 16 7.53 4.15 8.41
C GLU A 16 6.15 4.47 9.03
N LYS A 17 5.11 4.72 8.21
CA LYS A 17 3.77 5.01 8.72
C LYS A 17 3.12 3.76 9.32
N GLN A 18 2.26 4.00 10.29
CA GLN A 18 1.42 3.00 10.93
C GLN A 18 0.08 2.93 10.17
N LEU A 19 -0.08 1.89 9.35
CA LEU A 19 -1.25 1.62 8.50
C LEU A 19 -1.89 0.26 8.84
N ARG A 20 -1.56 -0.28 10.01
CA ARG A 20 -2.04 -1.58 10.51
C ARG A 20 -3.56 -1.65 10.54
N GLY A 21 -4.14 -2.63 9.84
CA GLY A 21 -5.58 -2.84 9.79
C GLY A 21 -6.37 -1.78 9.02
N GLU A 22 -5.71 -0.87 8.32
CA GLU A 22 -6.40 0.13 7.49
C GLU A 22 -7.07 -0.53 6.28
N ASN A 23 -8.18 0.05 5.84
CA ASN A 23 -8.82 -0.33 4.59
C ASN A 23 -8.25 0.52 3.45
N LEU A 24 -7.43 -0.11 2.63
CA LEU A 24 -6.77 0.40 1.43
C LEU A 24 -7.22 -0.39 0.18
N ALA A 25 -8.39 -1.05 0.25
CA ALA A 25 -8.90 -1.83 -0.86
C ALA A 25 -9.14 -0.94 -2.08
N GLY A 26 -8.62 -1.34 -3.24
CA GLY A 26 -8.66 -0.57 -4.48
C GLY A 26 -7.81 0.69 -4.50
N ALA A 27 -6.94 0.93 -3.50
CA ALA A 27 -6.11 2.12 -3.47
C ALA A 27 -5.11 2.15 -4.63
N GLU A 28 -4.97 3.32 -5.27
CA GLU A 28 -3.94 3.55 -6.29
C GLU A 28 -2.63 4.00 -5.62
N LEU A 29 -1.72 3.07 -5.37
CA LEU A 29 -0.45 3.29 -4.70
C LEU A 29 0.74 3.06 -5.65
N LYS A 30 0.53 3.28 -6.95
CA LYS A 30 1.53 3.02 -7.98
C LYS A 30 2.74 3.93 -7.76
N GLY A 31 3.91 3.35 -7.46
CA GLY A 31 5.12 4.12 -7.16
C GLY A 31 5.17 4.75 -5.77
N ALA A 32 4.24 4.41 -4.87
CA ALA A 32 4.23 4.92 -3.51
C ALA A 32 5.47 4.46 -2.73
N ASN A 33 5.99 5.32 -1.84
CA ASN A 33 7.07 4.93 -0.94
C ASN A 33 6.48 4.41 0.38
N LEU A 34 6.39 3.10 0.53
CA LEU A 34 5.89 2.38 1.71
C LEU A 34 7.04 1.75 2.50
N ARG A 35 8.27 2.19 2.28
CA ARG A 35 9.45 1.60 2.92
C ARG A 35 9.32 1.67 4.44
N GLY A 36 9.41 0.51 5.09
CA GLY A 36 9.32 0.38 6.54
C GLY A 36 7.93 0.61 7.15
N SER A 37 6.87 0.79 6.37
CA SER A 37 5.52 1.00 6.92
C SER A 37 4.98 -0.26 7.58
N ASP A 38 4.24 -0.10 8.67
CA ASP A 38 3.45 -1.19 9.28
C ASP A 38 2.10 -1.29 8.57
N LEU A 39 1.95 -2.28 7.68
CA LEU A 39 0.72 -2.61 6.95
C LEU A 39 0.09 -3.89 7.51
N LYS A 40 0.46 -4.31 8.73
CA LYS A 40 0.02 -5.58 9.28
C LYS A 40 -1.51 -5.64 9.32
N GLY A 41 -2.10 -6.69 8.76
CA GLY A 41 -3.55 -6.87 8.72
C GLY A 41 -4.33 -5.85 7.88
N ALA A 42 -3.66 -4.99 7.10
CA ALA A 42 -4.33 -4.03 6.23
C ALA A 42 -5.09 -4.74 5.10
N ASP A 43 -6.22 -4.18 4.68
CA ASP A 43 -6.91 -4.64 3.48
C ASP A 43 -6.40 -3.87 2.27
N LEU A 44 -5.56 -4.51 1.45
CA LEU A 44 -5.01 -3.99 0.20
C LEU A 44 -5.63 -4.68 -1.01
N SER A 45 -6.80 -5.31 -0.85
CA SER A 45 -7.42 -6.06 -1.95
C SER A 45 -7.70 -5.16 -3.15
N GLY A 46 -7.28 -5.59 -4.34
CA GLY A 46 -7.39 -4.81 -5.57
C GLY A 46 -6.55 -3.53 -5.63
N ALA A 47 -5.65 -3.29 -4.66
CA ALA A 47 -4.79 -2.10 -4.68
C ALA A 47 -3.77 -2.16 -5.82
N ILE A 48 -3.48 -1.01 -6.44
CA ILE A 48 -2.43 -0.89 -7.46
C ILE A 48 -1.14 -0.48 -6.76
N LEU A 49 -0.25 -1.43 -6.52
CA LEU A 49 1.06 -1.24 -5.85
C LEU A 49 2.22 -1.33 -6.83
N SER A 50 1.97 -1.31 -8.14
CA SER A 50 3.05 -1.44 -9.12
C SER A 50 4.10 -0.35 -8.95
N TYR A 51 5.38 -0.72 -9.00
CA TYR A 51 6.53 0.16 -8.71
C TYR A 51 6.62 0.72 -7.28
N ALA A 52 5.79 0.29 -6.33
CA ALA A 52 5.89 0.77 -4.94
C ALA A 52 7.18 0.26 -4.26
N ASP A 53 7.79 1.09 -3.40
CA ASP A 53 8.89 0.67 -2.51
C ASP A 53 8.29 0.12 -1.22
N LEU A 54 8.26 -1.21 -1.08
CA LEU A 54 7.77 -1.96 0.08
C LEU A 54 8.93 -2.50 0.93
N ILE A 55 10.17 -2.04 0.70
CA ILE A 55 11.34 -2.55 1.43
C ILE A 55 11.13 -2.34 2.92
N LYS A 56 11.22 -3.44 3.69
CA LYS A 56 10.99 -3.49 5.15
C LYS A 56 9.56 -3.16 5.60
N ALA A 57 8.59 -3.03 4.69
CA ALA A 57 7.19 -2.93 5.10
C ALA A 57 6.74 -4.24 5.76
N ASP A 58 5.97 -4.15 6.84
CA ASP A 58 5.33 -5.32 7.46
C ASP A 58 3.96 -5.56 6.80
N LEU A 59 3.89 -6.55 5.92
CA LEU A 59 2.65 -6.99 5.26
C LEU A 59 2.04 -8.24 5.92
N SER A 60 2.49 -8.62 7.13
CA SER A 60 1.97 -9.79 7.82
C SER A 60 0.45 -9.67 7.97
N GLU A 61 -0.29 -10.75 7.67
CA GLU A 61 -1.76 -10.78 7.77
C GLU A 61 -2.50 -9.81 6.83
N ALA A 62 -1.81 -9.05 5.97
CA ALA A 62 -2.46 -8.14 5.01
C ALA A 62 -3.20 -8.92 3.92
N ASN A 63 -4.37 -8.40 3.51
CA ASN A 63 -5.11 -8.94 2.38
C ASN A 63 -4.61 -8.30 1.07
N LEU A 64 -3.91 -9.08 0.24
CA LEU A 64 -3.37 -8.64 -1.06
C LEU A 64 -4.11 -9.28 -2.24
N SER A 65 -5.31 -9.85 -2.02
CA SER A 65 -6.10 -10.44 -3.09
C SER A 65 -6.31 -9.45 -4.23
N GLU A 66 -5.99 -9.84 -5.46
CA GLU A 66 -6.13 -9.01 -6.67
C GLU A 66 -5.27 -7.73 -6.70
N ALA A 67 -4.36 -7.53 -5.73
CA ALA A 67 -3.44 -6.39 -5.76
C ALA A 67 -2.42 -6.54 -6.90
N ASP A 68 -2.14 -5.43 -7.60
CA ASP A 68 -1.08 -5.36 -8.61
C ASP A 68 0.25 -5.01 -7.93
N LEU A 69 1.12 -6.02 -7.73
CA LEU A 69 2.46 -5.87 -7.17
C LEU A 69 3.56 -5.86 -8.24
N SER A 70 3.21 -5.64 -9.50
CA SER A 70 4.17 -5.69 -10.61
C SER A 70 5.29 -4.67 -10.39
N GLU A 71 6.54 -5.14 -10.40
CA GLU A 71 7.73 -4.31 -10.19
C GLU A 71 7.78 -3.55 -8.85
N SER A 72 7.08 -3.99 -7.80
CA SER A 72 7.32 -3.48 -6.45
C SER A 72 8.68 -3.94 -5.89
N PHE A 73 9.34 -3.10 -5.09
CA PHE A 73 10.70 -3.32 -4.57
C PHE A 73 10.73 -3.61 -3.06
#